data_AF-A0A951CZ61-F1
#
_entry.id   AF-A0A951CZ61-F1
#
_cell.length_a   1.000
_cell.length_b   1.000
_cell.length_c   1.000
_cell.angle_alpha   90.00
_cell.angle_beta   90.00
_cell.angle_gamma   90.00
#
_symmetry.space_group_name_H-M   'P 1'
#
loop_
_entity.id
_entity.type
_entity.pdbx_description
1 polymer ?
#
loop_
_entity_poly.entity_id
_entity_poly.type
_entity_poly.pdbx_seq_one_letter_code
_entity_poly.pdbx_strand_id
1 'polypeptide(L)'
;MRQYGRRRPSAAIVISIVALVIAASGTALAAGRLVSGDSLIARHSLSGDRLRNQTITGRQIKLASLGEVPSARTALNARELGGHPVSDFALGSSTVTESGLVTASGGQTVKLASFGPFTVSLQCTDDGSGTFDAAIMVTSRAPNSEASGMALTAGTPQQIGDAGPDSSFSENAGGTLADFVAPPNAYMGYIVDSIFMPGATTPCAASILVGKS
;
A
#
# COMPACT_ATOMS: atom_id res chain seq x y z
N MET A 1 -51.91 0.99 -79.55
CA MET A 1 -50.92 0.22 -78.77
C MET A 1 -49.65 0.08 -79.62
N ARG A 2 -48.59 0.83 -79.31
CA ARG A 2 -47.33 0.83 -80.08
C ARG A 2 -46.51 -0.39 -79.68
N GLN A 3 -46.36 -1.34 -80.60
CA GLN A 3 -45.52 -2.52 -80.43
C GLN A 3 -44.04 -2.12 -80.49
N TYR A 4 -43.32 -2.26 -79.38
CA TYR A 4 -41.86 -2.21 -79.37
C TYR A 4 -41.33 -3.49 -80.04
N GLY A 5 -41.03 -3.39 -81.33
CA GLY A 5 -40.43 -4.48 -82.10
C GLY A 5 -39.10 -4.91 -81.49
N ARG A 6 -38.99 -6.21 -81.16
CA ARG A 6 -37.78 -6.88 -80.69
C ARG A 6 -36.60 -6.57 -81.63
N ARG A 7 -35.77 -5.59 -81.25
CA ARG A 7 -34.47 -5.38 -81.90
C ARG A 7 -33.53 -6.47 -81.41
N ARG A 8 -33.04 -7.29 -82.33
CA ARG A 8 -31.94 -8.21 -82.02
C ARG A 8 -30.73 -7.35 -81.63
N PRO A 9 -30.12 -7.56 -80.45
CA PRO A 9 -28.91 -6.84 -80.08
C PRO A 9 -27.85 -7.10 -81.15
N SER A 10 -27.18 -6.04 -81.63
CA SER A 10 -26.10 -6.17 -82.59
C SER A 10 -24.92 -6.89 -81.94
N ALA A 11 -24.14 -7.64 -82.73
CA ALA A 11 -22.96 -8.34 -82.23
C ALA A 11 -22.00 -7.41 -81.45
N ALA A 12 -21.93 -6.13 -81.85
CA ALA A 12 -21.16 -5.10 -81.17
C ALA A 12 -21.62 -4.82 -79.73
N ILE A 13 -22.93 -4.84 -79.47
CA ILE A 13 -23.49 -4.64 -78.11
C ILE A 13 -23.13 -5.81 -77.19
N VAL A 14 -23.12 -7.04 -77.73
CA VAL A 14 -22.75 -8.22 -76.93
C VAL A 14 -21.28 -8.16 -76.53
N ILE A 15 -20.41 -7.80 -77.46
CA ILE A 15 -18.96 -7.71 -77.22
C ILE A 15 -18.63 -6.60 -76.20
N SER A 16 -19.29 -5.44 -76.28
CA SER A 16 -19.05 -4.36 -75.33
C SER A 16 -19.51 -4.70 -73.91
N ILE A 17 -20.61 -5.43 -73.74
CA ILE A 17 -21.07 -5.89 -72.42
C ILE A 17 -20.10 -6.92 -71.83
N VAL A 18 -19.64 -7.89 -72.62
CA VAL A 18 -18.66 -8.89 -72.15
C VAL A 18 -17.33 -8.22 -71.78
N ALA A 19 -16.83 -7.30 -72.61
CA ALA A 19 -15.61 -6.55 -72.32
C ALA A 19 -15.74 -5.74 -71.03
N LEU A 20 -16.90 -5.11 -70.79
CA LEU A 20 -17.17 -4.35 -69.57
C LEU A 20 -17.17 -5.25 -68.32
N VAL A 21 -17.79 -6.43 -68.40
CA VAL A 21 -17.84 -7.39 -67.28
C VAL A 21 -16.45 -7.91 -66.95
N ILE A 22 -15.63 -8.24 -67.95
CA ILE A 22 -14.25 -8.71 -67.75
C ILE A 22 -13.38 -7.58 -67.16
N ALA A 23 -13.50 -6.35 -67.68
CA ALA A 23 -12.78 -5.19 -67.16
C ALA A 23 -13.15 -4.87 -65.70
N ALA A 24 -14.43 -4.98 -65.33
CA ALA A 24 -14.90 -4.74 -63.97
C ALA A 24 -14.56 -5.86 -62.98
N SER A 25 -14.37 -7.10 -63.46
CA SER A 25 -14.07 -8.25 -62.59
C SER A 25 -12.61 -8.28 -62.10
N GLY A 26 -11.68 -7.64 -62.83
CA GLY A 26 -10.26 -7.62 -62.48
C GLY A 26 -9.92 -6.83 -61.21
N THR A 27 -10.65 -5.76 -60.92
CA THR A 27 -10.39 -4.90 -59.74
C THR A 27 -10.95 -5.48 -58.44
N ALA A 28 -12.00 -6.31 -58.51
CA ALA A 28 -12.64 -6.90 -57.35
C ALA A 28 -11.78 -7.98 -56.66
N LEU A 29 -11.01 -8.77 -57.43
CA LEU A 29 -10.16 -9.83 -56.88
C LEU A 29 -8.91 -9.29 -56.16
N ALA A 30 -8.41 -8.12 -56.54
CA ALA A 30 -7.31 -7.46 -55.85
C ALA A 30 -7.75 -6.81 -54.53
N ALA A 31 -8.93 -6.17 -54.52
CA ALA A 31 -9.49 -5.56 -53.30
C ALA A 31 -9.98 -6.61 -52.29
N GLY A 32 -10.52 -7.74 -52.75
CA GLY A 32 -10.97 -8.83 -51.87
C GLY A 32 -9.83 -9.57 -51.14
N ARG A 33 -8.58 -9.38 -51.58
CA ARG A 33 -7.37 -9.88 -50.91
C ARG A 33 -6.57 -8.77 -50.23
N LEU A 34 -7.24 -7.73 -49.74
CA LEU A 34 -6.67 -6.88 -48.70
C LEU A 34 -6.48 -7.75 -47.46
N VAL A 35 -5.30 -8.38 -47.41
CA VAL A 35 -4.80 -9.16 -46.28
C VAL A 35 -4.94 -8.27 -45.05
N SER A 36 -5.74 -8.71 -44.08
CA SER A 36 -5.69 -8.17 -42.72
C SER A 36 -4.22 -8.14 -42.30
N GLY A 37 -3.64 -6.94 -42.17
CA GLY A 37 -2.19 -6.74 -42.00
C GLY A 37 -1.59 -7.55 -40.84
N ASP A 38 -2.42 -8.01 -39.92
CA ASP A 38 -2.08 -8.85 -38.78
C ASP A 38 -1.39 -10.18 -39.18
N SER A 39 -1.73 -10.79 -40.32
CA SER A 39 -1.06 -12.04 -40.75
C SER A 39 0.29 -11.81 -41.44
N LEU A 40 0.60 -10.57 -41.83
CA LEU A 40 1.87 -10.18 -42.45
C LEU A 40 2.92 -9.77 -41.40
N ILE A 41 2.51 -9.57 -40.16
CA ILE A 41 3.37 -9.12 -39.07
C ILE A 41 3.69 -10.32 -38.18
N ALA A 42 4.97 -10.70 -38.11
CA ALA A 42 5.41 -11.77 -37.22
C ALA A 42 5.30 -11.34 -35.75
N ARG A 43 4.97 -12.28 -34.86
CA ARG A 43 4.90 -11.99 -33.42
C ARG A 43 6.26 -11.49 -32.94
N HIS A 44 6.26 -10.38 -32.19
CA HIS A 44 7.47 -9.72 -31.68
C HIS A 44 8.38 -9.07 -32.75
N SER A 45 7.91 -8.88 -33.99
CA SER A 45 8.72 -8.24 -35.04
C SER A 45 8.51 -6.73 -35.15
N LEU A 46 7.63 -6.15 -34.34
CA LEU A 46 7.39 -4.71 -34.31
C LEU A 46 8.33 -4.05 -33.31
N SER A 47 9.18 -3.16 -33.83
CA SER A 47 9.98 -2.27 -33.01
C SER A 47 9.10 -1.17 -32.39
N GLY A 48 9.47 -0.69 -31.20
CA GLY A 48 8.65 0.23 -30.41
C GLY A 48 8.36 1.57 -31.08
N ASP A 49 9.23 2.03 -31.97
CA ASP A 49 9.05 3.23 -32.81
C ASP A 49 7.88 3.13 -33.79
N ARG A 50 7.40 1.90 -34.06
CA ARG A 50 6.22 1.65 -34.91
C ARG A 50 4.92 1.56 -34.12
N LEU A 51 4.99 1.62 -32.78
CA LEU A 51 3.80 1.64 -31.93
C LEU A 51 3.30 3.07 -31.79
N ARG A 52 2.00 3.25 -31.96
CA ARG A 52 1.37 4.56 -31.78
C ARG A 52 1.43 4.94 -30.30
N ASN A 53 1.78 6.18 -30.00
CA ASN A 53 1.82 6.66 -28.62
C ASN A 53 0.54 6.31 -27.86
N GLN A 54 0.68 5.87 -26.60
CA GLN A 54 -0.42 5.51 -25.69
C GLN A 54 -1.29 4.31 -26.10
N THR A 55 -0.86 3.47 -27.04
CA THR A 55 -1.58 2.22 -27.36
C THR A 55 -1.19 1.03 -26.50
N ILE A 56 -0.06 1.10 -25.79
CA ILE A 56 0.37 0.03 -24.88
C ILE A 56 -0.40 0.15 -23.57
N THR A 57 -1.21 -0.85 -23.26
CA THR A 57 -1.92 -0.99 -21.99
C THR A 57 -1.21 -1.99 -21.07
N GLY A 58 -1.50 -1.95 -19.78
CA GLY A 58 -0.88 -2.87 -18.80
C GLY A 58 -1.09 -4.36 -19.09
N ARG A 59 -2.10 -4.74 -19.88
CA ARG A 59 -2.33 -6.13 -20.32
C ARG A 59 -1.31 -6.63 -21.34
N GLN A 60 -0.71 -5.71 -22.10
CA GLN A 60 0.33 -6.03 -23.10
C GLN A 60 1.74 -6.02 -22.50
N ILE A 61 1.87 -5.59 -21.25
CA ILE A 61 3.13 -5.53 -20.53
C ILE A 61 3.19 -6.71 -19.56
N LYS A 62 4.27 -7.48 -19.62
CA LYS A 62 4.55 -8.50 -18.61
C LYS A 62 5.06 -7.81 -17.35
N LEU A 63 4.13 -7.41 -16.48
CA LEU A 63 4.42 -6.66 -15.24
C LEU A 63 5.47 -7.34 -14.36
N ALA A 64 5.46 -8.68 -14.29
CA ALA A 64 6.42 -9.47 -13.52
C ALA A 64 7.88 -9.41 -14.03
N SER A 65 8.11 -8.90 -15.25
CA SER A 65 9.47 -8.68 -15.77
C SER A 65 9.92 -7.22 -15.69
N LEU A 66 9.09 -6.32 -15.17
CA LEU A 66 9.51 -4.95 -14.87
C LEU A 66 10.38 -5.01 -13.60
N GLY A 67 11.60 -4.52 -13.69
CA GLY A 67 12.47 -4.35 -12.54
C GLY A 67 11.97 -3.26 -11.60
N GLU A 68 12.69 -3.07 -10.49
CA GLU A 68 12.43 -1.96 -9.57
C GLU A 68 12.56 -0.61 -10.29
N VAL A 69 11.57 0.26 -10.11
CA VAL A 69 11.55 1.59 -10.75
C VAL A 69 12.54 2.50 -10.01
N PRO A 70 13.67 2.92 -10.63
CA PRO A 70 14.72 3.66 -9.92
C PRO A 70 14.26 5.02 -9.37
N SER A 71 13.20 5.58 -9.95
CA SER A 71 12.61 6.87 -9.62
C SER A 71 11.28 6.78 -8.86
N ALA A 72 10.94 5.63 -8.28
CA ALA A 72 9.70 5.49 -7.53
C ALA A 72 9.55 6.57 -6.44
N ARG A 73 10.66 6.99 -5.82
CA ARG A 73 10.71 8.07 -4.82
C ARG A 73 10.43 9.48 -5.36
N THR A 74 10.68 9.72 -6.65
CA THR A 74 10.48 11.03 -7.30
C THR A 74 9.23 11.07 -8.19
N ALA A 75 8.45 9.99 -8.23
CA ALA A 75 7.16 10.00 -8.90
C ALA A 75 6.24 11.04 -8.24
N LEU A 76 5.47 11.76 -9.04
CA LEU A 76 4.54 12.80 -8.57
C LEU A 76 3.55 12.27 -7.50
N ASN A 77 3.18 10.99 -7.61
CA ASN A 77 2.29 10.30 -6.67
C ASN A 77 3.05 9.37 -5.71
N ALA A 78 4.36 9.54 -5.52
CA ALA A 78 5.14 8.69 -4.61
C ALA A 78 4.65 8.75 -3.17
N ARG A 79 3.93 9.82 -2.80
CA ARG A 79 3.37 10.07 -1.46
C ARG A 79 1.86 9.90 -1.40
N GLU A 80 1.22 9.53 -2.51
CA GLU A 80 -0.23 9.49 -2.64
C GLU A 80 -0.67 8.18 -3.27
N LEU A 81 -1.56 7.45 -2.60
CA LEU A 81 -2.16 6.25 -3.15
C LEU A 81 -3.52 6.62 -3.76
N GLY A 82 -3.58 6.73 -5.08
CA GLY A 82 -4.83 7.11 -5.77
C GLY A 82 -5.24 8.57 -5.58
N GLY A 83 -4.27 9.47 -5.39
CA GLY A 83 -4.53 10.91 -5.15
C GLY A 83 -4.87 11.23 -3.69
N HIS A 84 -4.79 10.24 -2.81
CA HIS A 84 -4.97 10.39 -1.38
C HIS A 84 -3.62 10.40 -0.67
N PRO A 85 -3.29 11.44 0.10
CA PRO A 85 -2.07 11.47 0.91
C PRO A 85 -2.12 10.39 2.00
N VAL A 86 -0.96 10.06 2.57
CA VAL A 86 -0.84 9.08 3.68
C VAL A 86 -1.76 9.43 4.86
N SER A 87 -2.04 10.72 5.09
CA SER A 87 -2.96 11.20 6.14
C SER A 87 -4.41 10.75 5.94
N ASP A 88 -4.85 10.48 4.71
CA ASP A 88 -6.21 10.00 4.44
C ASP A 88 -6.39 8.53 4.85
N PHE A 89 -5.28 7.80 4.99
CA PHE A 89 -5.25 6.40 5.42
C PHE A 89 -4.75 6.24 6.86
N ALA A 90 -4.29 7.30 7.51
CA ALA A 90 -4.09 7.31 8.94
C ALA A 90 -5.45 7.07 9.61
N LEU A 91 -5.48 6.21 10.65
CA LEU A 91 -6.70 5.95 11.42
C LEU A 91 -7.34 7.29 11.80
N GLY A 92 -8.49 7.60 11.18
CA GLY A 92 -9.07 8.95 11.10
C GLY A 92 -9.62 9.55 12.40
N SER A 93 -9.10 9.15 13.56
CA SER A 93 -9.47 9.77 14.82
C SER A 93 -8.35 10.67 15.33
N SER A 94 -8.61 11.98 15.34
CA SER A 94 -7.80 12.97 16.06
C SER A 94 -7.71 12.71 17.58
N THR A 95 -8.44 11.71 18.09
CA THR A 95 -8.40 11.26 19.49
C THR A 95 -7.45 10.10 19.73
N VAL A 96 -6.80 9.57 18.70
CA VAL A 96 -5.90 8.41 18.80
C VAL A 96 -4.44 8.85 18.64
N THR A 97 -3.60 8.45 19.60
CA THR A 97 -2.15 8.64 19.61
C THR A 97 -1.47 7.31 19.38
N GLU A 98 -0.66 7.20 18.33
CA GLU A 98 0.14 6.01 18.04
C GLU A 98 1.63 6.31 18.10
N SER A 99 2.44 5.38 18.59
CA SER A 99 3.90 5.51 18.59
C SER A 99 4.57 4.88 17.37
N GLY A 100 3.90 3.96 16.68
CA GLY A 100 4.56 2.96 15.83
C GLY A 100 5.49 2.04 16.66
N LEU A 101 6.29 1.21 15.98
CA LEU A 101 7.30 0.39 16.64
C LEU A 101 8.48 1.26 17.07
N VAL A 102 8.72 1.34 18.38
CA VAL A 102 9.85 2.06 18.97
C VAL A 102 10.83 1.05 19.53
N THR A 103 12.12 1.26 19.29
CA THR A 103 13.18 0.41 19.83
C THR A 103 14.12 1.19 20.75
N ALA A 104 14.77 0.49 21.68
CA ALA A 104 15.71 1.06 22.65
C ALA A 104 16.93 0.14 22.84
N SER A 105 18.10 0.75 23.06
CA SER A 105 19.33 0.06 23.48
C SER A 105 19.39 -0.09 25.01
N GLY A 106 20.22 -1.02 25.51
CA GLY A 106 20.41 -1.19 26.96
C GLY A 106 20.81 0.11 27.68
N GLY A 107 20.17 0.36 28.82
CA GLY A 107 20.30 1.58 29.62
C GLY A 107 19.50 2.78 29.10
N GLN A 108 18.75 2.65 27.99
CA GLN A 108 17.98 3.76 27.44
C GLN A 108 16.54 3.78 27.94
N THR A 109 15.98 4.98 28.02
CA THR A 109 14.54 5.19 28.16
C THR A 109 14.06 6.03 26.99
N VAL A 110 13.13 5.50 26.20
CA VAL A 110 12.62 6.11 24.98
C VAL A 110 11.13 6.35 25.12
N LYS A 111 10.67 7.55 24.78
CA LYS A 111 9.26 7.91 24.83
C LYS A 111 8.48 7.18 23.72
N LEU A 112 7.36 6.55 24.09
CA LEU A 112 6.41 5.96 23.15
C LEU A 112 5.35 7.01 22.73
N ALA A 113 4.65 7.58 23.71
CA ALA A 113 3.55 8.50 23.45
C ALA A 113 3.35 9.52 24.58
N SER A 114 2.69 10.64 24.25
CA SER A 114 2.09 11.53 25.24
C SER A 114 0.67 11.86 24.85
N PHE A 115 -0.24 11.78 25.82
CA PHE A 115 -1.65 12.09 25.66
C PHE A 115 -2.17 12.61 27.00
N GLY A 116 -2.93 13.72 26.97
CA GLY A 116 -3.37 14.38 28.21
C GLY A 116 -2.19 14.68 29.16
N PRO A 117 -2.29 14.35 30.46
CA PRO A 117 -1.21 14.52 31.43
C PRO A 117 -0.19 13.35 31.44
N PHE A 118 -0.40 12.32 30.62
CA PHE A 118 0.38 11.09 30.64
C PHE A 118 1.54 11.12 29.64
N THR A 119 2.65 10.51 30.03
CA THR A 119 3.76 10.17 29.16
C THR A 119 4.09 8.70 29.38
N VAL A 120 4.07 7.93 28.30
CA VAL A 120 4.42 6.51 28.30
C VAL A 120 5.76 6.34 27.61
N SER A 121 6.66 5.58 28.23
CA SER A 121 8.02 5.35 27.78
C SER A 121 8.40 3.88 27.90
N LEU A 122 9.26 3.42 26.99
CA LEU A 122 9.95 2.14 27.05
C LEU A 122 11.28 2.35 27.77
N GLN A 123 11.48 1.67 28.89
CA GLN A 123 12.77 1.56 29.56
C GLN A 123 13.41 0.23 29.18
N CYS A 124 14.65 0.27 28.73
CA CYS A 124 15.44 -0.92 28.41
C CYS A 124 16.60 -0.99 29.39
N THR A 125 16.55 -1.93 30.32
CA THR A 125 17.58 -2.16 31.34
C THR A 125 18.50 -3.29 30.88
N ASP A 126 19.80 -3.13 31.08
CA ASP A 126 20.79 -4.18 30.87
C ASP A 126 21.09 -4.82 32.23
N ASP A 127 20.67 -6.07 32.43
CA ASP A 127 20.85 -6.79 33.69
C ASP A 127 22.27 -7.37 33.82
N GLY A 128 23.12 -7.14 32.82
CA GLY A 128 24.38 -7.85 32.65
C GLY A 128 24.17 -9.24 32.06
N SER A 129 25.26 -9.91 31.66
CA SER A 129 25.24 -11.24 31.03
C SER A 129 24.59 -11.35 29.64
N GLY A 130 24.19 -10.23 29.02
CA GLY A 130 23.58 -10.19 27.69
C GLY A 130 22.06 -10.37 27.70
N THR A 131 21.43 -10.30 28.87
CA THR A 131 19.98 -10.22 29.05
C THR A 131 19.55 -8.77 29.24
N PHE A 132 18.40 -8.44 28.67
CA PHE A 132 17.83 -7.11 28.76
C PHE A 132 16.40 -7.22 29.24
N ASP A 133 16.01 -6.30 30.11
CA ASP A 133 14.65 -6.16 30.62
C ASP A 133 14.00 -4.93 29.99
N ALA A 134 12.78 -5.10 29.52
CA ALA A 134 12.06 -4.08 28.80
C ALA A 134 10.78 -3.74 29.58
N ALA A 135 10.73 -2.54 30.16
CA ALA A 135 9.64 -2.09 31.01
C ALA A 135 8.86 -0.93 30.39
N ILE A 136 7.54 -0.96 30.57
CA ILE A 136 6.65 0.15 30.20
C ILE A 136 6.47 1.06 31.41
N MET A 137 7.00 2.27 31.28
CA MET A 137 6.97 3.31 32.31
C MET A 137 5.93 4.35 31.96
N VAL A 138 5.11 4.71 32.94
CA VAL A 138 4.11 5.78 32.84
C VAL A 138 4.44 6.87 33.83
N THR A 139 4.36 8.12 33.38
CA THR A 139 4.43 9.30 34.25
C THR A 139 3.19 10.15 33.99
N SER A 140 2.49 10.56 35.04
CA SER A 140 1.43 11.56 34.95
C SER A 140 1.82 12.85 35.65
N ARG A 141 1.43 14.00 35.09
CA ARG A 141 1.55 15.31 35.75
C ARG A 141 0.30 15.72 36.53
N ALA A 142 -0.80 14.99 36.38
CA ALA A 142 -2.06 15.31 37.03
C ALA A 142 -2.16 14.60 38.40
N PRO A 143 -2.70 15.28 39.44
CA PRO A 143 -3.02 14.62 40.70
C PRO A 143 -4.15 13.60 40.50
N ASN A 144 -4.20 12.57 41.36
CA ASN A 144 -5.21 11.50 41.31
C ASN A 144 -5.29 10.82 39.94
N SER A 145 -4.15 10.70 39.26
CA SER A 145 -4.10 9.94 38.01
C SER A 145 -3.90 8.47 38.31
N GLU A 146 -4.42 7.61 37.44
CA GLU A 146 -4.29 6.17 37.54
C GLU A 146 -3.89 5.60 36.17
N ALA A 147 -3.14 4.50 36.17
CA ALA A 147 -2.85 3.72 34.98
C ALA A 147 -2.98 2.22 35.32
N SER A 148 -3.76 1.48 34.54
CA SER A 148 -4.05 0.05 34.77
C SER A 148 -4.55 -0.25 36.20
N GLY A 149 -5.37 0.64 36.76
CA GLY A 149 -5.88 0.54 38.13
C GLY A 149 -4.86 0.86 39.24
N MET A 150 -3.63 1.28 38.89
CA MET A 150 -2.62 1.73 39.84
C MET A 150 -2.64 3.25 39.96
N ALA A 151 -2.74 3.77 41.19
CA ALA A 151 -2.60 5.19 41.47
C ALA A 151 -1.17 5.68 41.16
N LEU A 152 -1.09 6.78 40.40
CA LEU A 152 0.16 7.39 40.00
C LEU A 152 0.55 8.55 40.94
N THR A 153 1.83 8.60 41.29
CA THR A 153 2.46 9.73 41.96
C THR A 153 2.84 10.77 40.91
N ALA A 154 2.31 11.98 41.06
CA ALA A 154 2.51 13.04 40.07
C ALA A 154 4.00 13.34 39.85
N GLY A 155 4.44 13.26 38.60
CA GLY A 155 5.82 13.52 38.17
C GLY A 155 6.80 12.35 38.38
N THR A 156 6.36 11.24 38.97
CA THR A 156 7.22 10.07 39.19
C THR A 156 6.92 8.99 38.15
N PRO A 157 7.95 8.49 37.42
CA PRO A 157 7.78 7.32 36.56
C PRO A 157 7.43 6.08 37.37
N GLN A 158 6.40 5.35 36.95
CA GLN A 158 5.98 4.07 37.54
C GLN A 158 5.80 3.03 36.44
N GLN A 159 6.27 1.81 36.72
CA GLN A 159 6.15 0.68 35.81
C GLN A 159 4.73 0.11 35.84
N ILE A 160 4.17 -0.17 34.66
CA ILE A 160 2.84 -0.79 34.52
C ILE A 160 2.88 -2.15 33.81
N GLY A 161 4.05 -2.52 33.27
CA GLY A 161 4.31 -3.80 32.63
C GLY A 161 5.81 -3.99 32.39
N ASP A 162 6.27 -5.23 32.36
CA ASP A 162 7.62 -5.60 31.95
C ASP A 162 7.62 -6.80 30.99
N ALA A 163 8.78 -7.00 30.38
CA ALA A 163 9.13 -8.16 29.61
C ALA A 163 10.63 -8.41 29.80
N GLY A 164 10.94 -9.22 30.81
CA GLY A 164 12.31 -9.66 31.12
C GLY A 164 12.70 -10.97 30.42
N PRO A 165 13.93 -11.46 30.63
CA PRO A 165 14.41 -12.75 30.10
C PRO A 165 13.59 -13.96 30.58
N ASP A 166 12.87 -13.79 31.70
CA ASP A 166 12.00 -14.81 32.30
C ASP A 166 10.56 -14.73 31.77
N SER A 167 10.21 -13.62 31.12
CA SER A 167 8.93 -13.47 30.44
C SER A 167 8.98 -14.27 29.14
N SER A 168 8.33 -15.43 29.14
CA SER A 168 8.22 -16.19 27.91
C SER A 168 7.45 -15.35 26.89
N PHE A 169 7.87 -15.40 25.62
CA PHE A 169 7.19 -14.81 24.44
C PHE A 169 5.66 -15.06 24.40
N SER A 170 5.14 -15.95 25.25
CA SER A 170 3.76 -16.41 25.30
C SER A 170 2.84 -15.62 26.21
N GLU A 171 3.33 -14.80 27.16
CA GLU A 171 2.42 -14.04 28.04
C GLU A 171 1.91 -12.74 27.39
N ASN A 172 2.57 -12.29 26.31
CA ASN A 172 2.29 -11.03 25.60
C ASN A 172 1.98 -11.25 24.10
N ALA A 173 1.31 -12.35 23.75
CA ALA A 173 0.93 -12.64 22.35
C ALA A 173 -0.24 -11.78 21.83
N GLY A 174 -0.83 -10.94 22.67
CA GLY A 174 -1.82 -9.94 22.32
C GLY A 174 -1.70 -8.81 23.33
N GLY A 175 -1.42 -7.60 22.87
CA GLY A 175 -1.11 -6.46 23.72
C GLY A 175 -2.12 -6.25 24.86
N THR A 176 -1.65 -5.63 25.93
CA THR A 176 -2.44 -5.35 27.12
C THR A 176 -3.30 -4.10 26.90
N LEU A 177 -4.58 -4.20 27.25
CA LEU A 177 -5.45 -3.04 27.38
C LEU A 177 -5.16 -2.38 28.73
N ALA A 178 -4.72 -1.13 28.69
CA ALA A 178 -4.46 -0.31 29.87
C ALA A 178 -5.41 0.90 29.88
N ASP A 179 -6.12 1.10 30.98
CA ASP A 179 -6.89 2.32 31.21
C ASP A 179 -6.00 3.39 31.86
N PHE A 180 -6.12 4.63 31.41
CA PHE A 180 -5.43 5.79 31.94
C PHE A 180 -6.47 6.82 32.36
N VAL A 181 -6.60 7.05 33.66
CA VAL A 181 -7.64 7.93 34.22
C VAL A 181 -6.99 9.14 34.85
N ALA A 182 -7.33 10.34 34.39
CA ALA A 182 -6.95 11.60 35.01
C ALA A 182 -8.16 12.53 34.99
N PRO A 183 -8.99 12.52 36.06
CA PRO A 183 -10.27 13.22 36.08
C PRO A 183 -10.15 14.68 35.64
N PRO A 184 -11.05 15.16 34.75
CA PRO A 184 -12.27 14.49 34.28
C PRO A 184 -12.09 13.59 33.05
N ASN A 185 -10.87 13.38 32.57
CA ASN A 185 -10.62 12.62 31.34
C ASN A 185 -10.22 11.17 31.64
N ALA A 186 -10.62 10.26 30.76
CA ALA A 186 -10.11 8.89 30.70
C ALA A 186 -9.60 8.60 29.28
N TYR A 187 -8.70 7.63 29.18
CA TYR A 187 -8.07 7.21 27.93
C TYR A 187 -7.90 5.70 27.97
N MET A 188 -8.20 5.03 26.87
CA MET A 188 -7.98 3.59 26.71
C MET A 188 -6.78 3.38 25.81
N GLY A 189 -5.73 2.78 26.35
CA GLY A 189 -4.52 2.39 25.64
C GLY A 189 -4.50 0.91 25.33
N TYR A 190 -4.08 0.57 24.12
CA TYR A 190 -3.64 -0.76 23.75
C TYR A 190 -2.12 -0.71 23.61
N ILE A 191 -1.43 -1.41 24.51
CA ILE A 191 0.03 -1.46 24.57
C ILE A 191 0.44 -2.79 23.98
N VAL A 192 1.15 -2.78 22.86
CA VAL A 192 1.86 -3.96 22.41
C VAL A 192 3.11 -4.03 23.26
N ASP A 193 3.17 -5.06 24.09
CA ASP A 193 4.18 -5.16 25.16
C ASP A 193 5.60 -5.08 24.63
N SER A 194 6.51 -4.81 25.56
CA SER A 194 7.92 -4.82 25.34
C SER A 194 8.39 -6.19 24.82
N ILE A 195 9.15 -6.21 23.74
CA ILE A 195 9.75 -7.41 23.17
C ILE A 195 11.25 -7.34 23.36
N PHE A 196 11.81 -8.41 23.94
CA PHE A 196 13.24 -8.65 23.93
C PHE A 196 13.68 -9.34 22.63
N MET A 197 14.61 -8.73 21.91
CA MET A 197 15.21 -9.22 20.67
C MET A 197 16.68 -9.60 20.91
N PRO A 198 16.98 -10.86 21.29
CA PRO A 198 18.36 -11.28 21.55
C PRO A 198 19.23 -11.11 20.30
N GLY A 199 20.41 -10.52 20.47
CA GLY A 199 21.38 -10.29 19.39
C GLY A 199 21.12 -9.06 18.51
N ALA A 200 20.07 -8.27 18.78
CA ALA A 200 19.83 -6.99 18.13
C ALA A 200 20.64 -5.85 18.80
N THR A 201 21.00 -4.82 18.03
CA THR A 201 21.63 -3.60 18.55
C THR A 201 20.69 -2.77 19.43
N THR A 202 19.38 -2.96 19.26
CA THR A 202 18.30 -2.45 20.10
C THR A 202 17.48 -3.62 20.61
N PRO A 203 17.83 -4.20 21.77
CA PRO A 203 17.21 -5.42 22.26
C PRO A 203 15.79 -5.22 22.78
N CYS A 204 15.35 -3.99 23.04
CA CYS A 204 14.00 -3.72 23.53
C CYS A 204 13.17 -3.03 22.43
N ALA A 205 11.91 -3.44 22.27
CA ALA A 205 10.96 -2.75 21.40
C ALA A 205 9.54 -2.75 21.96
N ALA A 206 8.75 -1.71 21.72
CA ALA A 206 7.35 -1.64 22.12
C ALA A 206 6.56 -0.77 21.14
N SER A 207 5.23 -0.89 21.17
CA SER A 207 4.36 0.09 20.51
C SER A 207 3.10 0.35 21.32
N ILE A 208 2.51 1.52 21.16
CA ILE A 208 1.28 1.88 21.85
C ILE A 208 0.32 2.58 20.89
N LEU A 209 -0.96 2.27 21.08
CA LEU A 209 -2.10 2.94 20.46
C LEU A 209 -3.03 3.40 21.58
N VAL A 210 -3.27 4.70 21.73
CA VAL A 210 -4.14 5.23 22.79
C VAL A 210 -5.24 6.06 22.21
N GLY A 211 -6.49 5.73 22.52
CA GLY A 211 -7.65 6.55 22.23
C GLY A 211 -8.15 7.26 23.48
N LYS A 212 -8.59 8.51 23.34
CA LYS A 212 -9.44 9.13 24.37
C LYS A 212 -10.80 8.44 24.39
N SER A 213 -11.25 8.01 25.58
CA SER A 213 -12.58 7.42 25.78
C SER A 213 -13.69 8.46 25.92
#